data_AF-A0A969IHC5-F1
#
_entry.id   AF-A0A969IHC5-F1
#
_cell.length_a   1.000
_cell.length_b   1.000
_cell.length_c   1.000
_cell.angle_alpha   90.00
_cell.angle_beta   90.00
_cell.angle_gamma   90.00
#
_symmetry.space_group_name_H-M   'P 1'
#
loop_
_entity.id
_entity.type
_entity.pdbx_description
1 polymer ?
#
loop_
_entity_poly.entity_id
_entity_poly.type
_entity_poly.pdbx_seq_one_letter_code
_entity_poly.pdbx_strand_id
1 'polypeptide(L)'
;MNFGYTFDRNQLNLSIQEAFLEIPEQAQTPIVMFTGNFAYRLQPIPHAERIERVLHILGQWSVDLETYRQVVDQFLLVESPAVGVSATAD
;
A
#
# COMPACT_ATOMS: atom_id res chain seq x y z
N MET A 1 0.04 -8.13 -8.10
CA MET A 1 1.19 -7.28 -8.51
C MET A 1 1.94 -6.88 -7.25
N ASN A 2 3.27 -6.97 -7.25
CA ASN A 2 4.11 -6.63 -6.09
C ASN A 2 5.11 -5.54 -6.47
N PHE A 3 5.24 -4.51 -5.63
CA PHE A 3 6.13 -3.37 -5.82
C PHE A 3 6.98 -3.17 -4.57
N GLY A 4 8.23 -2.78 -4.78
CA GLY A 4 9.16 -2.41 -3.71
C GLY A 4 9.72 -1.02 -3.94
N TYR A 5 9.50 -0.11 -3.00
CA TYR A 5 10.04 1.25 -3.04
C TYR A 5 11.02 1.43 -1.89
N THR A 6 12.23 1.87 -2.21
CA THR A 6 13.26 2.16 -1.19
C THR A 6 13.34 3.65 -0.97
N PHE A 7 13.17 4.06 0.28
CA PHE A 7 13.36 5.42 0.74
C PHE A 7 14.60 5.48 1.65
N ASP A 8 15.06 6.67 1.99
CA ASP A 8 16.27 6.85 2.83
C ASP A 8 16.16 6.13 4.18
N ARG A 9 14.94 6.01 4.71
CA ARG A 9 14.68 5.52 6.08
C ARG A 9 14.12 4.11 6.14
N ASN A 10 13.44 3.65 5.09
CA ASN A 10 12.66 2.41 5.09
C ASN A 10 12.43 1.88 3.67
N GLN A 11 11.76 0.74 3.58
CA GLN A 11 11.30 0.18 2.32
C GLN A 11 9.78 -0.07 2.41
N LEU A 12 9.03 0.46 1.46
CA LEU A 12 7.62 0.11 1.26
C LEU A 12 7.53 -1.12 0.39
N ASN A 13 6.86 -2.15 0.89
CA ASN A 13 6.42 -3.30 0.10
C ASN A 13 4.91 -3.17 -0.12
N LEU A 14 4.49 -3.06 -1.38
CA LEU A 14 3.10 -2.89 -1.79
C LEU A 14 2.66 -4.09 -2.63
N SER A 15 1.56 -4.72 -2.25
CA SER A 15 0.86 -5.73 -3.05
C SER A 15 -0.49 -5.19 -3.49
N ILE A 16 -0.85 -5.44 -4.76
CA ILE A 16 -2.17 -5.18 -5.34
C ILE A 16 -2.68 -6.50 -5.92
N GLN A 17 -3.81 -7.00 -5.43
CA GLN A 17 -4.36 -8.28 -5.85
C GLN A 17 -5.88 -8.27 -5.82
N GLU A 18 -6.50 -9.10 -6.67
CA GLU A 18 -7.90 -9.44 -6.50
C GLU A 18 -8.07 -10.34 -5.26
N ALA A 19 -9.15 -10.11 -4.53
CA ALA A 19 -9.53 -10.88 -3.36
C ALA A 19 -11.05 -10.94 -3.25
N PHE A 20 -11.55 -11.74 -2.31
CA PHE A 20 -12.98 -11.78 -1.99
C PHE A 20 -13.17 -11.24 -0.58
N LEU A 21 -14.05 -10.26 -0.43
CA LEU A 21 -14.47 -9.77 0.87
C LEU A 21 -15.50 -10.75 1.43
N GLU A 22 -15.16 -11.38 2.54
CA GLU A 22 -16.05 -12.26 3.29
C GLU A 22 -16.82 -11.44 4.34
N ILE A 23 -18.07 -11.12 4.03
CA ILE A 23 -19.00 -10.52 4.98
C ILE A 23 -19.92 -11.64 5.47
N PRO A 24 -19.99 -11.92 6.78
CA PRO A 24 -20.93 -12.89 7.32
C PRO A 24 -22.35 -12.59 6.84
N GLU A 25 -23.08 -13.63 6.40
CA GLU A 25 -24.45 -13.55 5.86
C GLU A 25 -24.60 -12.93 4.44
N GLN A 26 -23.51 -12.55 3.77
CA GLN A 26 -23.54 -12.05 2.39
C GLN A 26 -22.73 -12.91 1.43
N ALA A 27 -23.07 -12.82 0.15
CA ALA A 27 -22.27 -13.42 -0.91
C ALA A 27 -20.88 -12.76 -0.99
N GLN A 28 -19.87 -13.55 -1.31
CA GLN A 28 -18.49 -13.07 -1.49
C GLN A 28 -18.46 -11.97 -2.56
N THR A 29 -17.95 -10.79 -2.18
CA THR A 29 -17.82 -9.65 -3.10
C THR A 29 -16.38 -9.58 -3.60
N PRO A 30 -16.12 -9.66 -4.92
CA PRO A 30 -14.77 -9.50 -5.45
C PRO A 30 -14.30 -8.05 -5.22
N ILE A 31 -13.07 -7.89 -4.73
CA ILE A 31 -12.45 -6.61 -4.44
C ILE A 31 -11.04 -6.57 -5.04
N VAL A 32 -10.53 -5.35 -5.26
CA VAL A 32 -9.10 -5.11 -5.44
C VAL A 32 -8.54 -4.69 -4.09
N MET A 33 -7.63 -5.49 -3.55
CA MET A 33 -6.99 -5.26 -2.27
C MET A 33 -5.57 -4.71 -2.44
N PHE A 34 -5.33 -3.56 -1.81
CA PHE A 34 -4.00 -2.96 -1.67
C PHE A 34 -3.48 -3.25 -0.27
N THR A 35 -2.29 -3.86 -0.17
CA THR A 35 -1.63 -4.17 1.10
C THR A 35 -0.24 -3.56 1.11
N GLY A 36 0.02 -2.64 2.03
CA GLY A 36 1.31 -1.99 2.21
C GLY A 36 1.93 -2.28 3.57
N ASN A 37 3.25 -2.46 3.61
CA ASN A 37 4.02 -2.43 4.85
C ASN A 37 5.35 -1.70 4.67
N PHE A 38 5.84 -1.10 5.76
CA PHE A 38 7.15 -0.47 5.82
C PHE A 38 8.12 -1.34 6.63
N ALA A 39 9.24 -1.71 6.01
CA ALA A 39 10.35 -2.37 6.68
C ALA A 39 11.40 -1.34 7.09
N TYR A 40 11.77 -1.32 8.37
CA TYR A 40 12.78 -0.41 8.91
C TYR A 40 14.02 -1.18 9.32
N ARG A 41 15.20 -0.65 8.99
CA ARG A 41 16.46 -1.19 9.51
C ARG A 41 16.67 -0.69 10.93
N LEU A 42 16.57 -1.61 11.87
CA LEU A 42 17.18 -1.47 13.19
C LEU A 42 18.61 -1.99 13.03
N GLN A 43 19.56 -1.11 12.74
CA GLN A 43 21.00 -1.44 12.67
C GLN A 43 21.45 -2.19 13.95
N PRO A 44 22.64 -2.82 13.99
CA PRO A 44 23.14 -3.40 15.24
C PRO A 44 23.47 -2.30 16.27
N ILE A 45 22.42 -1.78 16.92
CA ILE A 45 22.49 -0.83 18.03
C ILE A 45 22.31 -1.55 19.37
N PRO A 46 22.97 -1.08 20.44
CA PRO A 46 22.75 -1.56 21.80
C PRO A 46 21.28 -1.60 22.17
N HIS A 47 20.89 -2.54 23.03
CA HIS A 47 19.49 -2.75 23.40
C HIS A 47 18.81 -1.49 23.97
N ALA A 48 19.57 -0.66 24.71
CA ALA A 48 19.06 0.59 25.26
C ALA A 48 18.68 1.61 24.16
N GLU A 49 19.51 1.75 23.13
CA GLU A 49 19.28 2.67 22.00
C GLU A 49 18.20 2.16 21.04
N ARG A 50 17.93 0.85 21.05
CA ARG A 50 16.89 0.23 20.21
C ARG A 50 15.51 0.76 20.52
N ILE A 51 15.18 0.95 21.80
CA ILE A 51 13.86 1.44 22.22
C ILE A 51 13.65 2.86 21.71
N GLU A 52 14.62 3.75 21.90
CA GLU A 52 14.57 5.13 21.40
C GLU A 52 14.41 5.17 19.88
N ARG A 53 15.13 4.29 19.16
CA ARG A 53 14.99 4.18 17.71
C ARG A 53 13.60 3.73 17.28
N VAL A 54 13.01 2.75 17.95
CA VAL A 54 11.64 2.28 17.67
C VAL A 54 10.64 3.40 17.95
N LEU A 55 10.75 4.09 19.09
CA LEU A 55 9.88 5.23 19.42
C LEU A 55 9.99 6.35 18.38
N HIS A 56 11.20 6.64 17.91
CA HIS A 56 11.42 7.61 16.84
C HIS A 56 10.77 7.18 15.52
N ILE A 57 10.85 5.90 15.14
CA ILE A 57 10.16 5.36 13.96
C ILE A 57 8.65 5.54 14.09
N LEU A 58 8.08 5.11 15.23
CA LEU A 58 6.64 5.23 15.50
C LEU A 58 6.17 6.69 15.48
N GLY A 59 6.96 7.60 16.05
CA GLY A 59 6.67 9.04 16.06
C GLY A 59 6.74 9.70 14.67
N GLN A 60 7.18 8.98 13.64
CA GLN A 60 7.28 9.46 12.26
C GLN A 60 6.34 8.70 11.33
N TRP A 61 5.55 7.77 11.84
CA TRP A 61 4.71 6.88 11.04
C TRP A 61 3.67 7.63 10.19
N SER A 62 3.20 8.80 10.63
CA SER A 62 2.29 9.63 9.83
C SER A 62 2.88 10.05 8.48
N VAL A 63 4.20 10.27 8.41
CA VAL A 63 4.92 10.58 7.16
C VAL A 63 4.91 9.38 6.22
N ASP A 64 5.08 8.18 6.77
CA ASP A 64 5.06 6.94 5.99
C ASP A 64 3.65 6.64 5.47
N LEU A 65 2.61 6.92 6.27
CA LEU A 65 1.21 6.83 5.81
C LEU A 65 0.92 7.80 4.66
N GLU A 66 1.39 9.03 4.77
CA GLU A 66 1.22 10.03 3.71
C GLU A 66 1.97 9.61 2.43
N THR A 67 3.16 9.03 2.57
CA THR A 67 3.92 8.44 1.46
C THR A 67 3.14 7.30 0.80
N TYR A 68 2.56 6.40 1.61
CA TYR A 68 1.71 5.32 1.11
C TYR A 68 0.52 5.86 0.31
N ARG A 69 -0.19 6.86 0.85
CA ARG A 69 -1.33 7.50 0.17
C ARG A 69 -0.91 8.05 -1.19
N GLN A 70 0.19 8.79 -1.26
CA GLN A 70 0.70 9.36 -2.50
C GLN A 70 1.06 8.30 -3.54
N VAL A 71 1.66 7.19 -3.12
CA VAL A 71 1.98 6.07 -4.02
C VAL A 71 0.70 5.40 -4.53
N VAL A 72 -0.28 5.14 -3.67
CA VAL A 72 -1.56 4.54 -4.07
C VAL A 72 -2.34 5.44 -5.02
N ASP A 73 -2.38 6.75 -4.75
CA ASP A 73 -3.08 7.72 -5.61
C ASP A 73 -2.56 7.70 -7.05
N GLN A 74 -1.26 7.43 -7.27
CA GLN A 74 -0.70 7.30 -8.62
C GLN A 74 -1.29 6.13 -9.41
N PHE A 75 -1.69 5.04 -8.76
CA PHE A 75 -2.35 3.92 -9.42
C PHE A 75 -3.80 4.25 -9.82
N LEU A 76 -4.45 5.19 -9.14
CA LEU A 76 -5.81 5.63 -9.44
C LEU A 76 -5.87 6.66 -10.57
N LEU A 77 -4.74 7.32 -10.87
CA LEU A 77 -4.62 8.31 -11.94
C LEU A 77 -4.41 7.69 -13.33
N VAL A 78 -4.32 6.36 -13.43
CA VAL A 78 -4.24 5.68 -14.72
C VAL A 78 -5.61 5.78 -15.40
N GLU A 79 -5.76 6.75 -16.30
CA GLU A 79 -6.95 6.87 -17.15
C GLU A 79 -7.16 5.56 -17.93
N SER A 80 -8.34 4.98 -17.80
CA SER A 80 -8.76 3.88 -18.65
C SER A 80 -8.78 4.37 -20.09
N PRO A 81 -8.14 3.67 -21.07
CA PRO A 81 -8.36 3.99 -22.47
C PRO A 81 -9.85 3.81 -22.73
N ALA A 82 -10.52 4.91 -23.10
CA ALA A 82 -11.96 4.98 -23.31
C ALA A 82 -12.47 3.70 -23.99
N VAL A 83 -13.26 2.91 -23.26
CA VAL A 83 -14.00 1.79 -23.84
C VAL A 83 -15.00 2.41 -24.81
N GLY A 84 -14.64 2.42 -26.10
CA GLY A 84 -15.52 2.79 -27.19
C GLY A 84 -16.65 1.77 -27.28
N VAL A 85 -17.73 2.00 -26.53
CA VAL A 85 -19.01 1.33 -26.78
C VAL A 85 -19.62 2.01 -28.00
N SER A 86 -19.29 1.51 -29.20
CA SER A 86 -20.15 1.70 -30.37
C SER A 86 -21.38 0.84 -30.17
N ALA A 87 -22.44 1.44 -29.64
CA ALA A 87 -23.78 0.89 -29.78
C ALA A 87 -24.19 1.00 -31.25
N THR A 88 -23.99 -0.07 -32.02
CA THR A 88 -24.71 -0.25 -33.29
C THR A 88 -26.08 -0.83 -32.96
N ALA A 89 -27.09 0.03 -33.00
CA ALA A 89 -28.48 -0.40 -33.14
C ALA A 89 -28.72 -0.73 -34.61
N ASP A 90 -29.18 -1.95 -34.87
CA ASP A 90 -30.02 -2.32 -36.02
C ASP A 90 -30.88 -3.52 -35.64
#